data_AF-A0A973Q0I8-F1
#
_entry.id   AF-A0A973Q0I8-F1
#
_cell.length_a   1.000
_cell.length_b   1.000
_cell.length_c   1.000
_cell.angle_alpha   90.00
_cell.angle_beta   90.00
_cell.angle_gamma   90.00
#
_symmetry.space_group_name_H-M   'P 1'
#
loop_
_entity.id
_entity.type
_entity.pdbx_description
1 polymer ?
#
loop_
_entity_poly.entity_id
_entity_poly.type
_entity_poly.pdbx_seq_one_letter_code
_entity_poly.pdbx_strand_id
1 'polypeptide(L)'
;MSEVAWLKSLRAGRGVCPLSGADAVVARFAEIVSVKRSERLVMVPESSQRPVLGTLPMPPDVRTRWLGSAPSDHDVRLIAAGSEHRILPALPAKMVIIDRAVVMTPIDPEDPLKGVWQITAEPLVRALVETYQRLWGQAAEPVRWPAGLSARERAVVTLLAEGCTDQTVAEQLGLSRRTITYTVADLMEKYGARSRFHLALLLAGAGDLSDPTGVLAGARDNRRISR
;
A
#
# COMPACT_ATOMS: atom_id res chain seq x y z
N MET A 1 -37.46 -14.24 -8.65
CA MET A 1 -36.58 -15.33 -8.13
C MET A 1 -37.12 -15.71 -6.76
N SER A 2 -37.41 -16.98 -6.47
CA SER A 2 -38.00 -17.37 -5.18
C SER A 2 -36.95 -17.39 -4.07
N GLU A 3 -37.37 -17.14 -2.82
CA GLU A 3 -36.53 -17.18 -1.61
C GLU A 3 -35.76 -18.51 -1.48
N VAL A 4 -36.39 -19.62 -1.87
CA VAL A 4 -35.79 -20.96 -1.89
C VAL A 4 -34.69 -21.10 -2.95
N ALA A 5 -34.83 -20.45 -4.11
CA ALA A 5 -33.81 -20.44 -5.15
C ALA A 5 -32.60 -19.57 -4.75
N TRP A 6 -32.87 -18.45 -4.06
CA TRP A 6 -31.83 -17.60 -3.47
C TRP A 6 -31.03 -18.36 -2.39
N LEU A 7 -31.72 -19.02 -1.44
CA LEU A 7 -31.11 -19.87 -0.40
C LEU A 7 -30.32 -21.07 -0.96
N LYS A 8 -30.75 -21.65 -2.08
CA LYS A 8 -29.99 -22.72 -2.78
C LYS A 8 -28.74 -22.18 -3.48
N SER A 9 -28.78 -20.99 -4.07
CA SER A 9 -27.60 -20.37 -4.68
C SER A 9 -26.54 -20.04 -3.61
N LEU A 10 -26.99 -19.56 -2.45
CA LEU A 10 -26.18 -19.30 -1.26
C LEU A 10 -25.39 -20.53 -0.81
N ARG A 11 -26.05 -21.70 -0.74
CA ARG A 11 -25.41 -22.98 -0.36
C ARG A 11 -24.49 -23.54 -1.44
N ALA A 12 -24.69 -23.17 -2.70
CA ALA A 12 -23.84 -23.59 -3.82
C ALA A 12 -22.62 -22.66 -4.04
N GLY A 13 -22.42 -21.65 -3.18
CA GLY A 13 -21.36 -20.64 -3.35
C GLY A 13 -21.57 -19.71 -4.55
N ARG A 14 -22.81 -19.66 -5.10
CA ARG A 14 -23.20 -18.82 -6.23
C ARG A 14 -23.95 -17.59 -5.72
N GLY A 15 -23.62 -16.41 -6.23
CA GLY A 15 -24.29 -15.18 -5.84
C GLY A 15 -23.50 -14.41 -4.77
N VAL A 16 -24.11 -14.15 -3.63
CA VAL A 16 -23.51 -13.41 -2.50
C VAL A 16 -23.73 -14.23 -1.23
N CYS A 17 -22.71 -14.91 -0.71
CA CYS A 17 -22.85 -15.90 0.36
C CYS A 17 -22.03 -15.49 1.59
N PRO A 18 -22.59 -15.54 2.81
CA PRO A 18 -21.81 -15.30 4.02
C PRO A 18 -20.99 -16.55 4.36
N LEU A 19 -19.75 -16.33 4.79
CA LEU A 19 -18.86 -17.34 5.37
C LEU A 19 -18.51 -16.87 6.78
N SER A 20 -19.11 -17.51 7.79
CA SER A 20 -18.96 -17.11 9.19
C SER A 20 -17.78 -17.81 9.86
N GLY A 21 -16.96 -17.04 10.57
CA GLY A 21 -15.83 -17.57 11.35
C GLY A 21 -14.56 -17.83 10.54
N ALA A 22 -13.41 -17.69 11.19
CA ALA A 22 -12.10 -17.75 10.54
C ALA A 22 -11.83 -19.07 9.80
N ASP A 23 -12.18 -20.21 10.40
CA ASP A 23 -11.92 -21.54 9.80
C ASP A 23 -12.68 -21.74 8.49
N ALA A 24 -13.94 -21.31 8.41
CA ALA A 24 -14.73 -21.38 7.19
C ALA A 24 -14.15 -20.51 6.08
N VAL A 25 -13.64 -19.33 6.43
CA VAL A 25 -12.97 -18.44 5.48
C VAL A 25 -11.68 -19.06 4.96
N VAL A 26 -10.84 -19.60 5.85
CA VAL A 26 -9.57 -20.24 5.49
C VAL A 26 -9.80 -21.47 4.62
N ALA A 27 -10.73 -22.37 5.02
CA ALA A 27 -11.07 -23.56 4.26
C ALA A 27 -11.58 -23.19 2.86
N ARG A 28 -12.49 -22.21 2.76
CA ARG A 28 -13.02 -21.79 1.47
C ARG A 28 -11.99 -21.10 0.60
N PHE A 29 -11.10 -20.29 1.20
CA PHE A 29 -9.99 -19.69 0.47
C PHE A 29 -9.06 -20.78 -0.09
N ALA A 30 -8.71 -21.79 0.72
CA ALA A 30 -7.92 -22.94 0.30
C ALA A 30 -8.55 -23.69 -0.89
N GLU A 31 -9.87 -23.92 -0.86
CA GLU A 31 -10.60 -24.50 -1.99
C GLU A 31 -10.47 -23.63 -3.26
N ILE A 32 -10.65 -22.31 -3.12
CA ILE A 32 -10.53 -21.39 -4.25
C ILE A 32 -9.12 -21.48 -4.84
N VAL A 33 -8.07 -21.42 -4.03
CA VAL A 33 -6.68 -21.42 -4.52
C VAL A 33 -6.13 -22.79 -4.90
N SER A 34 -6.83 -23.89 -4.56
CA SER A 34 -6.45 -25.25 -4.96
C SER A 34 -6.55 -25.50 -6.47
N VAL A 35 -7.39 -24.73 -7.16
CA VAL A 35 -7.46 -24.68 -8.61
C VAL A 35 -6.40 -23.70 -9.13
N LYS A 36 -5.80 -23.98 -10.29
CA LYS A 36 -4.82 -23.08 -10.92
C LYS A 36 -5.36 -21.64 -11.00
N ARG A 37 -4.62 -20.70 -10.38
CA ARG A 37 -4.92 -19.26 -10.37
C ARG A 37 -3.88 -18.48 -11.13
N SER A 38 -4.27 -17.31 -11.60
CA SER A 38 -3.41 -16.41 -12.36
C SER A 38 -3.22 -15.07 -11.66
N GLU A 39 -4.24 -14.59 -10.95
CA GLU A 39 -4.27 -13.24 -10.42
C GLU A 39 -5.01 -13.15 -9.08
N ARG A 40 -4.43 -12.35 -8.18
CA ARG A 40 -5.07 -11.86 -6.96
C ARG A 40 -4.99 -10.35 -6.89
N LEU A 41 -6.12 -9.69 -6.68
CA LEU A 41 -6.21 -8.25 -6.44
C LEU A 41 -6.60 -8.04 -4.98
N VAL A 42 -5.88 -7.18 -4.27
CA VAL A 42 -6.11 -6.93 -2.84
C VAL A 42 -6.29 -5.44 -2.61
N MET A 43 -7.31 -5.07 -1.84
CA MET A 43 -7.51 -3.73 -1.31
C MET A 43 -7.57 -3.80 0.21
N VAL A 44 -6.73 -3.03 0.91
CA VAL A 44 -6.72 -2.98 2.37
C VAL A 44 -6.72 -1.51 2.80
N PRO A 45 -7.85 -0.96 3.30
CA PRO A 45 -7.87 0.37 3.90
C PRO A 45 -7.03 0.40 5.18
N GLU A 46 -6.54 1.56 5.55
CA GLU A 46 -5.70 1.77 6.75
C GLU A 46 -6.38 1.28 8.04
N SER A 47 -7.70 1.47 8.15
CA SER A 47 -8.50 1.06 9.30
C SER A 47 -8.59 -0.46 9.49
N SER A 48 -8.15 -1.26 8.51
CA SER A 48 -8.23 -2.72 8.58
C SER A 48 -7.24 -3.29 9.60
N GLN A 49 -7.71 -3.49 10.83
CA GLN A 49 -6.99 -4.27 11.83
C GLN A 49 -6.88 -5.74 11.34
N ARG A 50 -5.65 -6.26 11.25
CA ARG A 50 -5.32 -7.65 10.86
C ARG A 50 -5.86 -8.06 9.47
N PRO A 51 -5.03 -8.03 8.41
CA PRO A 51 -5.48 -8.32 7.06
C PRO A 51 -5.66 -9.82 6.76
N VAL A 52 -6.39 -10.60 7.59
CA VAL A 52 -6.55 -12.06 7.48
C VAL A 52 -6.67 -12.53 6.02
N LEU A 53 -7.68 -12.05 5.29
CA LEU A 53 -7.89 -12.38 3.87
C LEU A 53 -6.72 -12.03 2.93
N GLY A 54 -6.12 -10.84 3.08
CA GLY A 54 -5.02 -10.38 2.22
C GLY A 54 -3.72 -11.13 2.49
N THR A 55 -3.53 -11.57 3.73
CA THR A 55 -2.32 -12.28 4.18
C THR A 55 -2.38 -13.79 3.98
N LEU A 56 -3.50 -14.35 3.54
CA LEU A 56 -3.58 -15.78 3.25
C LEU A 56 -2.55 -16.14 2.16
N PRO A 57 -1.87 -17.29 2.29
CA PRO A 57 -0.80 -17.69 1.40
C PRO A 57 -1.33 -17.91 -0.03
N MET A 58 -0.53 -17.53 -1.01
CA MET A 58 -0.79 -17.80 -2.42
C MET A 58 0.32 -18.65 -3.02
N PRO A 59 0.01 -19.47 -4.04
CA PRO A 59 1.03 -20.06 -4.88
C PRO A 59 1.95 -18.97 -5.49
N PRO A 60 3.26 -19.23 -5.64
CA PRO A 60 4.24 -18.22 -6.04
C PRO A 60 4.06 -17.72 -7.48
N ASP A 61 3.37 -18.48 -8.32
CA ASP A 61 3.06 -18.13 -9.71
C ASP A 61 1.84 -17.19 -9.84
N VAL A 62 1.14 -16.90 -8.74
CA VAL A 62 -0.04 -16.02 -8.77
C VAL A 62 0.38 -14.56 -8.67
N ARG A 63 0.09 -13.79 -9.72
CA ARG A 63 0.34 -12.36 -9.74
C ARG A 63 -0.53 -11.66 -8.71
N THR A 64 0.09 -11.04 -7.72
CA THR A 64 -0.62 -10.28 -6.69
C THR A 64 -0.46 -8.78 -6.93
N ARG A 65 -1.58 -8.06 -7.02
CA ARG A 65 -1.63 -6.59 -7.06
C ARG A 65 -2.30 -6.07 -5.80
N TRP A 66 -1.56 -5.31 -5.03
CA TRP A 66 -1.95 -4.82 -3.70
C TRP A 66 -2.16 -3.32 -3.71
N LEU A 67 -3.34 -2.89 -3.29
CA LEU A 67 -3.70 -1.50 -3.12
C LEU A 67 -3.96 -1.24 -1.64
N GLY A 68 -3.18 -0.36 -1.03
CA GLY A 68 -3.25 -0.10 0.41
C GLY A 68 -2.70 1.25 0.80
N SER A 69 -2.51 1.44 2.11
CA SER A 69 -1.76 2.56 2.65
C SER A 69 -0.24 2.35 2.45
N ALA A 70 0.58 3.25 3.00
CA ALA A 70 2.03 3.08 2.96
C ALA A 70 2.45 1.69 3.50
N PRO A 71 3.40 1.00 2.85
CA PRO A 71 3.71 -0.38 3.17
C PRO A 71 4.23 -0.53 4.61
N SER A 72 3.53 -1.33 5.40
CA SER A 72 4.00 -1.88 6.66
C SER A 72 5.15 -2.88 6.42
N ASP A 73 5.85 -3.30 7.47
CA ASP A 73 6.90 -4.34 7.36
C ASP A 73 6.38 -5.66 6.77
N HIS A 74 5.07 -5.94 6.89
CA HIS A 74 4.43 -7.07 6.23
C HIS A 74 4.30 -6.85 4.72
N ASP A 75 3.87 -5.66 4.30
CA ASP A 75 3.72 -5.31 2.89
C ASP A 75 5.07 -5.32 2.17
N VAL A 76 6.15 -4.90 2.85
CA VAL A 76 7.53 -5.00 2.34
C VAL A 76 7.90 -6.44 1.99
N ARG A 77 7.51 -7.43 2.81
CA ARG A 77 7.77 -8.85 2.50
C ARG A 77 6.96 -9.33 1.30
N LEU A 78 5.70 -8.92 1.17
CA LEU A 78 4.86 -9.28 0.02
C LEU A 78 5.36 -8.65 -1.29
N ILE A 79 5.83 -7.39 -1.21
CA ILE A 79 6.49 -6.70 -2.33
C ILE A 79 7.77 -7.43 -2.72
N ALA A 80 8.60 -7.80 -1.73
CA ALA A 80 9.82 -8.57 -1.97
C ALA A 80 9.53 -9.95 -2.59
N ALA A 81 8.38 -10.54 -2.30
CA ALA A 81 7.89 -11.77 -2.92
C ALA A 81 7.29 -11.58 -4.33
N GLY A 82 7.40 -10.38 -4.93
CA GLY A 82 6.99 -10.10 -6.30
C GLY A 82 5.58 -9.50 -6.45
N SER A 83 4.93 -9.09 -5.35
CA SER A 83 3.64 -8.39 -5.44
C SER A 83 3.82 -6.96 -5.95
N GLU A 84 2.99 -6.54 -6.90
CA GLU A 84 2.89 -5.13 -7.28
C GLU A 84 2.12 -4.40 -6.18
N HIS A 85 2.66 -3.29 -5.67
CA HIS A 85 2.02 -2.51 -4.61
C HIS A 85 1.80 -1.08 -5.08
N ARG A 86 0.64 -0.50 -4.75
CA ARG A 86 0.32 0.92 -4.93
C ARG A 86 -0.34 1.50 -3.70
N ILE A 87 -0.12 2.79 -3.49
CA ILE A 87 -0.60 3.53 -2.32
C ILE A 87 -1.80 4.40 -2.71
N LEU A 88 -2.89 4.26 -1.97
CA LEU A 88 -4.03 5.18 -2.03
C LEU A 88 -4.59 5.38 -0.62
N PRO A 89 -4.53 6.60 -0.03
CA PRO A 89 -4.88 6.83 1.37
C PRO A 89 -6.33 6.52 1.73
N ALA A 90 -7.26 6.72 0.80
CA ALA A 90 -8.69 6.53 1.03
C ALA A 90 -9.22 5.37 0.18
N LEU A 91 -9.40 4.21 0.82
CA LEU A 91 -9.97 3.02 0.20
C LEU A 91 -11.37 2.74 0.75
N PRO A 92 -12.36 2.45 -0.11
CA PRO A 92 -13.76 2.35 0.32
C PRO A 92 -14.06 1.09 1.13
N ALA A 93 -13.33 -0.01 0.89
CA ALA A 93 -13.56 -1.27 1.58
C ALA A 93 -12.34 -2.19 1.46
N LYS A 94 -12.22 -3.12 2.42
CA LYS A 94 -11.29 -4.25 2.33
C LYS A 94 -11.86 -5.29 1.36
N MET A 95 -11.09 -5.67 0.35
CA MET A 95 -11.53 -6.73 -0.58
C MET A 95 -10.37 -7.56 -1.11
N VAL A 96 -10.62 -8.83 -1.37
CA VAL A 96 -9.73 -9.72 -2.11
C VAL A 96 -10.49 -10.26 -3.31
N ILE A 97 -9.92 -10.12 -4.50
CA ILE A 97 -10.47 -10.63 -5.75
C ILE A 97 -9.53 -11.68 -6.31
N ILE A 98 -10.06 -12.84 -6.67
CA ILE A 98 -9.30 -13.95 -7.26
C ILE A 98 -9.81 -14.22 -8.66
N ASP A 99 -8.90 -14.22 -9.64
CA ASP A 99 -9.16 -14.42 -11.08
C ASP A 99 -10.34 -13.61 -11.65
N ARG A 100 -10.67 -12.46 -11.01
CA ARG A 100 -11.83 -11.62 -11.37
C ARG A 100 -13.16 -12.39 -11.39
N ALA A 101 -13.25 -13.46 -10.61
CA ALA A 101 -14.41 -14.36 -10.56
C ALA A 101 -14.99 -14.49 -9.14
N VAL A 102 -14.15 -14.31 -8.12
CA VAL A 102 -14.56 -14.38 -6.72
C VAL A 102 -14.08 -13.13 -6.00
N VAL A 103 -14.98 -12.46 -5.28
CA VAL A 103 -14.63 -11.39 -4.33
C VAL A 103 -14.91 -11.86 -2.92
N MET A 104 -14.00 -11.60 -1.99
CA MET A 104 -14.17 -11.76 -0.56
C MET A 104 -14.01 -10.40 0.13
N THR A 105 -15.00 -10.01 0.93
CA THR A 105 -15.00 -8.77 1.74
C THR A 105 -15.51 -9.07 3.14
N PRO A 106 -14.99 -8.46 4.21
CA PRO A 106 -15.53 -8.67 5.56
C PRO A 106 -17.04 -8.43 5.65
N ILE A 107 -17.74 -9.22 6.46
CA ILE A 107 -19.14 -8.97 6.84
C ILE A 107 -19.22 -7.70 7.69
N ASP A 108 -18.28 -7.56 8.61
CA ASP A 108 -18.09 -6.40 9.46
C ASP A 108 -16.66 -5.87 9.26
N PRO A 109 -16.49 -4.65 8.71
CA PRO A 109 -15.18 -4.06 8.51
C PRO A 109 -14.37 -3.90 9.81
N GLU A 110 -15.05 -3.69 10.94
CA GLU A 110 -14.42 -3.47 12.25
C GLU A 110 -14.16 -4.79 13.00
N ASP A 111 -14.85 -5.87 12.62
CA ASP A 111 -14.68 -7.21 13.21
C ASP A 111 -14.52 -8.30 12.13
N PRO A 112 -13.28 -8.52 11.65
CA PRO A 112 -12.98 -9.54 10.64
C PRO A 112 -13.31 -10.98 11.07
N LEU A 113 -13.47 -11.24 12.38
CA LEU A 113 -13.76 -12.58 12.90
C LEU A 113 -15.22 -12.98 12.67
N LYS A 114 -16.13 -12.02 12.45
CA LYS A 114 -17.53 -12.30 12.09
C LYS A 114 -17.68 -13.02 10.76
N GLY A 115 -16.65 -12.95 9.91
CA GLY A 115 -16.60 -13.65 8.63
C GLY A 115 -16.59 -12.72 7.43
N VAL A 116 -16.82 -13.29 6.26
CA VAL A 116 -16.70 -12.59 4.96
C VAL A 116 -17.88 -12.89 4.06
N TRP A 117 -18.25 -11.93 3.22
CA TRP A 117 -19.09 -12.16 2.06
C TRP A 117 -18.23 -12.70 0.92
N GLN A 118 -18.59 -13.87 0.40
CA GLN A 118 -18.13 -14.38 -0.88
C GLN A 118 -19.12 -13.95 -1.97
N ILE A 119 -18.62 -13.23 -2.96
CA ILE A 119 -19.40 -12.73 -4.10
C ILE A 119 -18.88 -13.40 -5.37
N THR A 120 -19.77 -14.10 -6.07
CA THR A 120 -19.54 -14.79 -7.35
C THR A 120 -20.59 -14.43 -8.40
N ALA A 121 -21.55 -13.55 -8.07
CA ALA A 121 -22.49 -12.99 -9.04
C ALA A 121 -21.73 -12.13 -10.07
N GLU A 122 -21.69 -12.58 -11.33
CA GLU A 122 -20.86 -11.95 -12.37
C GLU A 122 -21.06 -10.42 -12.50
N PRO A 123 -22.28 -9.86 -12.51
CA PRO A 123 -22.45 -8.40 -12.60
C PRO A 123 -21.83 -7.64 -11.41
N LEU A 124 -21.92 -8.20 -10.21
CA LEU A 124 -21.33 -7.60 -9.01
C LEU A 124 -19.81 -7.73 -9.02
N VAL A 125 -19.29 -8.91 -9.36
CA VAL A 125 -17.84 -9.14 -9.48
C VAL A 125 -17.24 -8.18 -10.51
N ARG A 126 -17.88 -8.02 -11.67
CA ARG A 126 -17.47 -7.08 -12.72
C ARG A 126 -17.39 -5.65 -12.18
N ALA A 127 -18.45 -5.15 -11.54
CA ALA A 127 -18.48 -3.80 -10.99
C ALA A 127 -17.39 -3.56 -9.92
N LEU A 128 -17.13 -4.57 -9.08
CA LEU A 128 -16.10 -4.54 -8.05
C LEU A 128 -14.68 -4.56 -8.63
N VAL A 129 -14.45 -5.36 -9.68
CA VAL A 129 -13.19 -5.38 -10.44
C VAL A 129 -12.94 -4.04 -11.13
N GLU A 130 -13.95 -3.45 -11.77
CA GLU A 130 -13.83 -2.13 -12.40
C GLU A 130 -13.52 -1.04 -11.38
N THR A 131 -14.13 -1.12 -10.19
CA THR A 131 -13.85 -0.19 -9.08
C THR A 131 -12.39 -0.31 -8.63
N TYR A 132 -11.90 -1.54 -8.45
CA TYR A 132 -10.50 -1.78 -8.17
C TYR A 132 -9.58 -1.18 -9.26
N GLN A 133 -9.88 -1.43 -10.53
CA GLN A 133 -9.05 -0.94 -11.65
C GLN A 133 -8.99 0.59 -11.70
N ARG A 134 -10.12 1.27 -11.45
CA ARG A 134 -10.16 2.74 -11.37
C ARG A 134 -9.29 3.26 -10.23
N LEU A 135 -9.41 2.68 -9.04
CA LEU A 135 -8.61 3.08 -7.87
C LEU A 135 -7.12 2.77 -8.08
N TRP A 136 -6.80 1.64 -8.71
CA TRP A 136 -5.43 1.29 -9.08
C TRP A 136 -4.79 2.33 -10.02
N GLY A 137 -5.56 2.83 -10.98
CA GLY A 137 -5.11 3.88 -11.90
C GLY A 137 -4.85 5.24 -11.24
N GLN A 138 -5.50 5.51 -10.11
CA GLN A 138 -5.33 6.72 -9.31
C GLN A 138 -4.22 6.61 -8.26
N ALA A 139 -3.84 5.38 -7.90
CA ALA A 139 -2.91 5.10 -6.83
C ALA A 139 -1.46 5.41 -7.22
N ALA A 140 -0.69 5.93 -6.26
CA ALA A 140 0.71 6.25 -6.43
C ALA A 140 1.58 5.01 -6.31
N GLU A 141 2.75 5.02 -6.97
CA GLU A 141 3.77 4.01 -6.70
C GLU A 141 4.36 4.22 -5.29
N PRO A 142 4.66 3.13 -4.56
CA PRO A 142 5.28 3.25 -3.26
C PRO A 142 6.69 3.81 -3.39
N VAL A 143 7.03 4.77 -2.52
CA VAL A 143 8.40 5.25 -2.39
C VAL A 143 9.30 4.06 -2.01
N ARG A 144 10.26 3.74 -2.88
CA ARG A 144 11.24 2.69 -2.63
C ARG A 144 12.34 3.25 -1.74
N TRP A 145 12.25 2.98 -0.44
CA TRP A 145 13.33 3.26 0.49
C TRP A 145 14.49 2.29 0.28
N PRO A 146 15.75 2.74 0.39
CA PRO A 146 16.88 1.82 0.46
C PRO A 146 16.72 0.82 1.61
N ALA A 147 17.21 -0.40 1.40
CA ALA A 147 17.23 -1.41 2.46
C ALA A 147 18.04 -0.89 3.67
N GLY A 148 17.56 -1.17 4.89
CA GLY A 148 18.24 -0.82 6.12
C GLY A 148 17.94 0.57 6.70
N LEU A 149 16.91 1.28 6.22
CA LEU A 149 16.28 2.36 6.99
C LEU A 149 15.18 1.80 7.91
N SER A 150 15.25 2.14 9.18
CA SER A 150 14.18 1.94 10.15
C SER A 150 12.95 2.79 9.80
N ALA A 151 11.77 2.40 10.33
CA ALA A 151 10.54 3.18 10.17
C ALA A 151 10.69 4.63 10.66
N ARG A 152 11.49 4.83 11.73
CA ARG A 152 11.78 6.15 12.28
C ARG A 152 12.65 6.99 11.35
N GLU A 153 13.72 6.42 10.81
CA GLU A 153 14.57 7.14 9.84
C GLU A 153 13.79 7.52 8.59
N ARG A 154 12.91 6.62 8.09
CA ARG A 154 11.99 6.94 7.00
C ARG A 154 11.10 8.13 7.35
N ALA A 155 10.48 8.14 8.54
CA ALA A 155 9.64 9.26 8.98
C ALA A 155 10.42 10.59 9.06
N VAL A 156 11.64 10.59 9.58
CA VAL A 156 12.51 11.78 9.61
C VAL A 156 12.76 12.29 8.19
N VAL A 157 13.13 11.40 7.27
CA VAL A 157 13.44 11.77 5.88
C VAL A 157 12.20 12.28 5.14
N THR A 158 11.03 11.68 5.35
CA THR A 158 9.76 12.16 4.79
C THR A 158 9.47 13.59 5.24
N LEU A 159 9.55 13.87 6.54
CA LEU A 159 9.29 15.22 7.06
C LEU A 159 10.33 16.25 6.59
N LEU A 160 11.59 15.84 6.41
CA LEU A 160 12.59 16.69 5.76
C LEU A 160 12.24 17.00 4.30
N ALA A 161 11.70 16.04 3.55
CA ALA A 161 11.24 16.25 2.17
C ALA A 161 10.06 17.22 2.10
N GLU A 162 9.24 17.28 3.15
CA GLU A 162 8.17 18.28 3.32
C GLU A 162 8.70 19.67 3.75
N GLY A 163 10.02 19.81 3.93
CA GLY A 163 10.65 21.07 4.32
C GLY A 163 10.58 21.37 5.82
N CYS A 164 10.23 20.38 6.66
CA CYS A 164 10.17 20.57 8.11
C CYS A 164 11.57 20.78 8.71
N THR A 165 11.63 21.62 9.75
CA THR A 165 12.87 21.85 10.52
C THR A 165 13.10 20.73 11.53
N ASP A 166 14.33 20.55 12.02
CA ASP A 166 14.64 19.55 13.07
C ASP A 166 13.76 19.72 14.31
N GLN A 167 13.38 20.97 14.63
CA GLN A 167 12.48 21.28 15.73
C GLN A 167 11.06 20.75 15.46
N THR A 168 10.51 21.04 14.29
CA THR A 168 9.17 20.57 13.88
C THR A 168 9.11 19.05 13.79
N VAL A 169 10.15 18.42 13.24
CA VAL A 169 10.26 16.94 13.17
C VAL A 169 10.31 16.34 14.58
N ALA A 170 11.08 16.95 15.48
CA ALA A 170 11.19 16.51 16.87
C ALA A 170 9.83 16.56 17.59
N GLU A 171 9.08 17.65 17.41
CA GLU A 171 7.74 17.82 17.96
C GLU A 171 6.75 16.77 17.44
N GLN A 172 6.70 16.56 16.12
CA GLN A 172 5.78 15.60 15.52
C GLN A 172 6.08 14.14 15.90
N LEU A 173 7.35 13.79 16.08
CA LEU A 173 7.76 12.43 16.41
C LEU A 173 7.89 12.19 17.93
N GLY A 174 7.65 13.19 18.77
CA GLY A 174 7.79 13.08 20.23
C GLY A 174 9.23 12.84 20.69
N LEU A 175 10.20 13.44 20.01
CA LEU A 175 11.64 13.23 20.23
C LEU A 175 12.34 14.55 20.57
N SER A 176 13.57 14.49 21.07
CA SER A 176 14.37 15.71 21.27
C SER A 176 14.96 16.21 19.95
N ARG A 177 15.07 17.54 19.79
CA ARG A 177 15.76 18.16 18.63
C ARG A 177 17.16 17.59 18.44
N ARG A 178 17.90 17.39 19.55
CA ARG A 178 19.23 16.77 19.52
C ARG A 178 19.19 15.42 18.82
N THR A 179 18.23 14.56 19.17
CA THR A 179 18.14 13.23 18.57
C THR A 179 17.86 13.32 17.07
N ILE A 180 16.98 14.23 16.63
CA ILE A 180 16.74 14.44 15.19
C ILE A 180 18.00 14.91 14.49
N THR A 181 18.70 15.92 15.02
CA THR A 181 19.93 16.43 14.41
C THR A 181 20.99 15.34 14.27
N TYR A 182 21.17 14.47 15.29
CA TYR A 182 22.06 13.31 15.19
C TYR A 182 21.61 12.30 14.14
N THR A 183 20.33 11.94 14.12
CA THR A 183 19.78 11.01 13.11
C THR A 183 19.97 11.54 11.69
N VAL A 184 19.74 12.84 11.45
CA VAL A 184 19.94 13.44 10.12
C VAL A 184 21.41 13.43 9.72
N ALA A 185 22.33 13.74 10.65
CA ALA A 185 23.76 13.70 10.37
C ALA A 185 24.24 12.29 10.03
N ASP A 186 23.83 11.29 10.81
CA ASP A 186 24.15 9.88 10.58
C ASP A 186 23.63 9.38 9.22
N LEU A 187 22.38 9.72 8.88
CA LEU A 187 21.81 9.39 7.57
C LEU A 187 22.54 10.10 6.42
N MET A 188 22.94 11.37 6.60
CA MET A 188 23.72 12.09 5.60
C MET A 188 25.07 11.41 5.35
N GLU A 189 25.75 10.98 6.40
CA GLU A 189 27.01 10.24 6.29
C GLU A 189 26.79 8.88 5.60
N LYS A 190 25.82 8.10 6.08
CA LYS A 190 25.48 6.76 5.57
C LYS A 190 25.13 6.75 4.08
N TYR A 191 24.45 7.79 3.59
CA TYR A 191 23.98 7.88 2.20
C TYR A 191 24.76 8.90 1.35
N GLY A 192 25.85 9.46 1.87
CA GLY A 192 26.71 10.41 1.13
C GLY A 192 26.03 11.73 0.76
N ALA A 193 25.01 12.14 1.50
CA ALA A 193 24.26 13.35 1.24
C ALA A 193 25.02 14.59 1.74
N ARG A 194 25.18 15.58 0.86
CA ARG A 194 25.92 16.83 1.16
C ARG A 194 25.10 17.87 1.92
N SER A 195 23.79 17.69 1.97
CA SER A 195 22.86 18.53 2.72
C SER A 195 21.63 17.71 3.08
N ARG A 196 20.86 18.15 4.07
CA ARG A 196 19.58 17.54 4.44
C ARG A 196 18.55 17.55 3.30
N PHE A 197 18.60 18.58 2.45
CA PHE A 197 17.77 18.64 1.24
C PHE A 197 18.20 17.56 0.23
N HIS A 198 19.51 17.42 0.01
CA HIS A 198 20.04 16.35 -0.84
C HIS A 198 19.70 14.96 -0.26
N LEU A 199 19.74 14.79 1.06
CA LEU A 199 19.33 13.55 1.74
C LEU A 199 17.85 13.24 1.45
N ALA A 200 16.97 14.23 1.63
CA ALA A 200 15.54 14.08 1.36
C ALA A 200 15.29 13.72 -0.11
N LEU A 201 15.97 14.36 -1.06
CA LEU A 201 15.86 14.07 -2.48
C LEU A 201 16.33 12.64 -2.82
N LEU A 202 17.48 12.23 -2.27
CA LEU A 202 18.06 10.90 -2.50
C LEU A 202 17.18 9.76 -1.99
N LEU A 203 16.46 9.98 -0.89
CA LEU A 203 15.82 8.91 -0.14
C LEU A 203 14.29 8.92 -0.23
N ALA A 204 13.64 10.09 -0.25
CA ALA A 204 12.19 10.19 -0.32
C ALA A 204 11.65 10.17 -1.76
N GLY A 205 12.52 10.16 -2.78
CA GLY A 205 12.10 10.09 -4.18
C GLY A 205 11.23 11.28 -4.59
N ALA A 206 11.56 12.48 -4.12
CA ALA A 206 10.81 13.70 -4.43
C ALA A 206 11.00 14.09 -5.91
N GLY A 207 10.20 13.47 -6.78
CA GLY A 207 9.99 13.85 -8.17
C GLY A 207 11.17 13.56 -9.10
N ASP A 208 10.86 13.09 -10.31
CA ASP A 208 11.79 13.04 -11.42
C ASP A 208 12.42 14.43 -11.66
N LEU A 209 13.66 14.60 -11.20
CA LEU A 209 14.59 15.59 -11.70
C LEU A 209 15.85 14.85 -12.10
N SER A 210 15.73 14.10 -13.19
CA SER A 210 16.85 13.65 -14.00
C SER A 210 17.60 14.86 -14.61
N ASP A 211 18.30 15.63 -13.77
CA ASP A 211 19.59 16.32 -14.00
C ASP A 211 19.84 17.39 -12.90
N PRO A 212 20.60 17.10 -11.82
CA PRO A 212 20.96 18.09 -10.80
C PRO A 212 22.01 19.11 -11.27
N THR A 213 22.47 19.05 -12.53
CA THR A 213 23.54 19.91 -13.06
C THR A 213 23.01 21.19 -13.72
N GLY A 214 21.74 21.24 -14.13
CA GLY A 214 21.15 22.38 -14.83
C GLY A 214 20.73 23.56 -13.94
N VAL A 215 20.39 23.33 -12.67
CA VAL A 215 19.74 24.36 -11.83
C VAL A 215 20.74 25.37 -11.24
N LEU A 216 22.04 25.04 -11.17
CA LEU A 216 23.06 25.94 -10.61
C LEU A 216 23.73 26.85 -11.65
N ALA A 217 23.45 26.69 -12.95
CA ALA A 217 24.04 27.50 -14.02
C ALA A 217 23.34 28.86 -14.26
N GLY A 218 22.10 29.04 -13.77
CA GLY A 218 21.30 30.25 -14.04
C GLY A 218 21.54 31.44 -13.10
N ALA A 219 22.34 31.30 -12.03
CA ALA A 219 22.46 32.31 -10.97
C ALA A 219 23.78 33.11 -10.99
N ARG A 220 24.55 33.06 -12.10
CA ARG A 220 25.80 33.83 -12.25
C ARG A 220 25.85 34.61 -13.56
N ASP A 221 24.81 35.37 -13.88
CA ASP A 221 25.00 36.52 -14.77
C ASP A 221 24.01 37.64 -14.46
N ASN A 222 24.30 38.42 -13.42
CA ASN A 222 23.83 39.80 -13.38
C ASN A 222 24.74 40.66 -12.49
N ARG A 223 25.96 40.90 -12.97
CA ARG A 223 26.81 42.02 -12.50
C ARG A 223 27.52 42.65 -13.68
N ARG A 224 26.86 43.65 -14.26
CA ARG A 224 27.34 44.85 -14.98
C ARG A 224 26.13 45.29 -15.81
N ILE A 225 25.55 46.47 -15.57
CA ILE A 225 26.09 47.74 -16.05
C ILE A 225 25.64 48.85 -15.10
N SER A 226 26.62 49.58 -14.56
CA SER A 226 26.47 50.97 -14.16
C SER A 226 27.13 51.82 -15.24
N ARG A 227 26.33 52.72 -15.85
CA ARG A 227 26.69 54.09 -16.24
C ARG A 227 25.48 54.78 -16.84
#